data_AF-A0A5B6W573-F1
#
_entry.id   AF-A0A5B6W573-F1
#
_cell.length_a   1.000
_cell.length_b   1.000
_cell.length_c   1.000
_cell.angle_alpha   90.00
_cell.angle_beta   90.00
_cell.angle_gamma   90.00
#
_symmetry.space_group_name_H-M   'P 1'
#
loop_
_entity.id
_entity.type
_entity.pdbx_description
1 polymer ?
#
loop_
_entity_poly.entity_id
_entity_poly.type
_entity_poly.pdbx_seq_one_letter_code
_entity_poly.pdbx_strand_id
1 'polypeptide(L)'
;MSATGVQLPVVSVTPVPPVPSRGSTVSAPSVGASTAVTRSSETTATQDTMHFADGASAQDIEEAKKGMATAGKVNMTPVEEKVPDDEPLVYANKLEAKNAFKSLLESANVQSDWTWEQTMREIINDKRYGALKTLGERKQAFNEYLGQRKKLEAEERRMRQKKAREEFTKMLEESKELTSSMRWSKAQSLFENDERFKAVERARDREDLFENYIVDLERKEREYAAEEKRRNIAEYRKFLESCDFIKANSQWRKVQDRLEDDERCSRLEKIDRLLIFQDYIHDLEKEEEEKKKMQKEQLRRAERKNRDAFRKLMEEHVADGTLTAKTYWRDYCLKVKELPQYLAVASNTSGSTPKDLFEDVAEELDKQYHEDKTRIKEAMKTGKVGYYI
;
A
#
# COMPACT_ATOMS: atom_id res chain seq x y z
N MET A 1 -2.43 -1.63 51.86
CA MET A 1 -1.10 -1.59 51.22
C MET A 1 -0.17 -2.52 51.97
N SER A 2 0.79 -3.10 51.25
CA SER A 2 1.76 -4.13 51.65
C SER A 2 1.30 -5.58 51.41
N ALA A 3 1.64 -6.04 50.20
CA ALA A 3 1.52 -7.40 49.71
C ALA A 3 2.75 -8.21 50.13
N THR A 4 2.53 -9.41 50.68
CA THR A 4 3.56 -10.41 50.98
C THR A 4 3.48 -11.51 49.92
N GLY A 5 4.45 -11.51 49.00
CA GLY A 5 4.62 -12.54 47.97
C GLY A 5 5.28 -13.79 48.54
N VAL A 6 4.66 -14.94 48.31
CA VAL A 6 5.19 -16.27 48.65
C VAL A 6 5.89 -16.83 47.41
N GLN A 7 7.16 -17.19 47.56
CA GLN A 7 8.02 -17.70 46.50
C GLN A 7 8.07 -19.24 46.55
N LEU A 8 7.73 -19.90 45.44
CA LEU A 8 7.84 -21.35 45.25
C LEU A 8 9.16 -21.70 44.52
N PRO A 9 9.77 -22.86 44.79
CA PRO A 9 11.04 -23.25 44.18
C PRO A 9 10.80 -23.96 42.84
N VAL A 10 11.56 -23.57 41.80
CA VAL A 10 11.56 -24.23 40.49
C VAL A 10 12.80 -25.11 40.37
N VAL A 11 12.56 -26.38 40.08
CA VAL A 11 13.51 -27.47 39.92
C VAL A 11 14.26 -27.33 38.59
N SER A 12 15.57 -27.52 38.64
CA SER A 12 16.49 -27.50 37.50
C SER A 12 16.49 -28.87 36.81
N VAL A 13 16.22 -28.90 35.50
CA VAL A 13 16.33 -30.12 34.68
C VAL A 13 17.34 -29.87 33.56
N THR A 14 18.43 -30.63 33.60
CA THR A 14 19.51 -30.67 32.61
C THR A 14 19.09 -31.53 31.41
N PRO A 15 19.32 -31.11 30.15
CA PRO A 15 19.07 -31.97 28.99
C PRO A 15 20.32 -32.76 28.56
N VAL A 16 20.08 -34.02 28.19
CA VAL A 16 21.02 -35.01 27.62
C VAL A 16 21.24 -34.73 26.12
N PRO A 17 22.46 -34.96 25.55
CA PRO A 17 22.74 -34.67 24.14
C PRO A 17 22.41 -35.87 23.20
N PRO A 18 22.07 -35.62 21.92
CA PRO A 18 21.96 -36.68 20.92
C PRO A 18 23.26 -36.92 20.12
N VAL A 19 23.49 -38.19 19.79
CA VAL A 19 24.57 -38.77 18.96
C VAL A 19 24.23 -38.66 17.45
N PRO A 20 25.21 -38.60 16.52
CA PRO A 20 25.00 -38.08 15.17
C PRO A 20 24.69 -39.16 14.13
N SER A 21 24.05 -38.76 13.01
CA SER A 21 23.94 -39.57 11.80
C SER A 21 24.43 -38.81 10.56
N ARG A 22 25.33 -39.48 9.82
CA ARG A 22 25.91 -39.15 8.50
C ARG A 22 24.80 -38.84 7.48
N GLY A 23 24.92 -37.79 6.65
CA GLY A 23 25.63 -37.79 5.35
C GLY A 23 24.72 -38.41 4.26
N SER A 24 24.45 -37.84 3.08
CA SER A 24 25.10 -36.81 2.30
C SER A 24 24.06 -36.26 1.30
N THR A 25 24.03 -34.95 1.05
CA THR A 25 23.39 -34.36 -0.12
C THR A 25 24.44 -33.77 -1.04
N VAL A 26 24.22 -34.02 -2.33
CA VAL A 26 25.12 -33.76 -3.45
C VAL A 26 25.15 -32.28 -3.81
N SER A 27 26.37 -31.79 -4.05
CA SER A 27 26.73 -30.44 -4.46
C SER A 27 26.21 -30.08 -5.86
N ALA A 28 25.76 -28.83 -6.02
CA ALA A 28 25.75 -28.08 -7.28
C ALA A 28 26.81 -26.97 -7.22
N PRO A 29 27.51 -26.63 -8.31
CA PRO A 29 28.66 -25.73 -8.28
C PRO A 29 28.25 -24.26 -8.29
N SER A 30 28.91 -23.52 -7.39
CA SER A 30 29.00 -22.07 -7.32
C SER A 30 30.12 -21.58 -8.25
N VAL A 31 29.89 -20.46 -8.95
CA VAL A 31 30.95 -19.63 -9.53
C VAL A 31 30.74 -18.17 -9.09
N GLY A 32 31.86 -17.54 -8.69
CA GLY A 32 32.06 -16.33 -7.87
C GLY A 32 31.11 -15.16 -8.15
N ALA A 33 30.60 -14.46 -7.13
CA ALA A 33 31.31 -13.69 -6.10
C ALA A 33 32.13 -12.51 -6.66
N SER A 34 31.52 -11.33 -6.63
CA SER A 34 32.22 -10.05 -6.52
C SER A 34 31.53 -9.21 -5.45
N THR A 35 32.16 -9.22 -4.27
CA THR A 35 32.31 -8.12 -3.31
C THR A 35 31.24 -7.01 -3.31
N ALA A 36 30.28 -7.16 -2.39
CA ALA A 36 29.54 -6.04 -1.83
C ALA A 36 30.40 -5.36 -0.76
N VAL A 37 30.91 -4.16 -1.07
CA VAL A 37 31.52 -3.26 -0.09
C VAL A 37 30.40 -2.42 0.52
N THR A 38 30.03 -2.75 1.75
CA THR A 38 29.33 -1.86 2.67
C THR A 38 30.24 -0.70 3.02
N ARG A 39 30.01 0.45 2.37
CA ARG A 39 30.59 1.73 2.79
C ARG A 39 29.55 2.48 3.60
N SER A 40 29.69 2.37 4.90
CA SER A 40 29.20 3.37 5.85
C SER A 40 29.97 4.65 5.56
N SER A 41 29.28 5.68 5.07
CA SER A 41 29.83 7.03 4.99
C SER A 41 28.85 7.97 5.65
N GLU A 42 29.31 8.48 6.78
CA GLU A 42 28.70 9.49 7.62
C GLU A 42 28.29 10.71 6.80
N THR A 43 27.06 11.12 7.07
CA THR A 43 26.43 12.37 6.71
C THR A 43 27.30 13.53 7.21
N THR A 44 28.11 14.12 6.33
CA THR A 44 28.71 15.45 6.53
C THR A 44 28.04 16.40 5.56
N ALA A 45 26.97 17.03 6.04
CA ALA A 45 26.34 18.17 5.41
C ALA A 45 27.26 19.38 5.56
N THR A 46 27.92 19.80 4.48
CA THR A 46 28.44 21.16 4.34
C THR A 46 27.26 22.09 4.11
N GLN A 47 26.75 22.65 5.21
CA GLN A 47 25.90 23.82 5.19
C GLN A 47 26.78 25.05 4.95
N ASP A 48 26.76 25.58 3.72
CA ASP A 48 27.07 27.01 3.51
C ASP A 48 25.80 27.80 3.84
N THR A 49 25.64 28.07 5.13
CA THR A 49 24.66 29.03 5.65
C THR A 49 25.39 30.36 5.83
N MET A 50 25.28 31.27 4.85
CA MET A 50 25.57 32.68 5.09
C MET A 50 24.39 33.29 5.87
N HIS A 51 24.55 33.32 7.18
CA HIS A 51 23.76 34.11 8.11
C HIS A 51 24.28 35.56 8.04
N PHE A 52 23.49 36.50 7.50
CA PHE A 52 23.68 37.93 7.80
C PHE A 52 22.50 38.37 8.66
N ALA A 53 22.80 38.60 9.94
CA ALA A 53 21.94 39.30 10.87
C ALA A 53 22.60 40.63 11.25
N ASP A 54 21.72 41.61 11.46
CA ASP A 54 21.96 43.02 11.78
C ASP A 54 23.08 43.33 12.79
N GLY A 55 23.76 44.44 12.53
CA GLY A 55 24.66 45.12 13.44
C GLY A 55 24.94 46.54 12.95
N ALA A 56 24.11 47.49 13.40
CA ALA A 56 24.24 48.91 13.16
C ALA A 56 25.39 49.55 13.96
N SER A 57 26.15 50.46 13.33
CA SER A 57 26.95 51.54 13.93
C SER A 57 27.36 52.48 12.78
N ALA A 58 26.74 53.65 12.59
CA ALA A 58 27.05 54.96 13.19
C ALA A 58 28.38 55.58 12.70
N GLN A 59 28.26 56.58 11.80
CA GLN A 59 29.23 57.50 11.16
C GLN A 59 28.99 57.44 9.62
N ASP A 60 28.46 58.43 8.91
CA ASP A 60 28.67 59.88 8.96
C ASP A 60 27.35 60.65 8.73
N ILE A 61 27.05 61.56 9.65
CA ILE A 61 26.12 62.67 9.44
C ILE A 61 27.00 63.91 9.37
N GLU A 62 26.60 64.84 8.49
CA GLU A 62 26.91 66.27 8.51
C GLU A 62 27.85 66.79 7.40
N GLU A 63 27.34 66.85 6.17
CA GLU A 63 27.73 67.93 5.26
C GLU A 63 26.53 68.42 4.43
N ALA A 64 25.61 69.09 5.13
CA ALA A 64 24.56 69.89 4.51
C ALA A 64 24.42 71.20 5.30
N LYS A 65 25.21 72.22 4.93
CA LYS A 65 24.90 73.67 4.99
C LYS A 65 26.18 74.52 4.88
N LYS A 66 26.51 75.01 3.68
CA LYS A 66 27.07 76.37 3.47
C LYS A 66 27.15 76.68 1.97
N GLY A 67 26.71 77.87 1.56
CA GLY A 67 26.99 78.39 0.21
C GLY A 67 25.91 79.32 -0.33
N MET A 68 25.85 80.54 0.20
CA MET A 68 25.01 81.63 -0.29
C MET A 68 25.72 82.37 -1.43
N ALA A 69 24.94 82.74 -2.46
CA ALA A 69 25.07 83.86 -3.40
C ALA A 69 26.42 84.14 -4.10
N THR A 70 26.43 84.07 -5.44
CA THR A 70 26.90 85.19 -6.28
C THR A 70 26.08 85.27 -7.57
N ALA A 71 25.75 86.50 -7.94
CA ALA A 71 24.90 86.89 -9.05
C ALA A 71 25.66 86.90 -10.38
N GLY A 72 24.94 86.58 -11.47
CA GLY A 72 25.37 86.76 -12.85
C GLY A 72 24.16 86.78 -13.78
N LYS A 73 23.66 87.99 -14.06
CA LYS A 73 22.58 88.35 -15.01
C LYS A 73 23.00 87.96 -16.44
N VAL A 74 22.13 87.51 -17.35
CA VAL A 74 21.41 88.37 -18.31
C VAL A 74 20.46 87.52 -19.21
N ASN A 75 19.25 88.07 -19.36
CA ASN A 75 18.22 87.98 -20.42
C ASN A 75 17.20 86.83 -20.53
N MET A 76 15.95 87.30 -20.62
CA MET A 76 14.67 86.62 -20.71
C MET A 76 14.16 86.53 -22.16
N THR A 77 13.35 85.51 -22.43
CA THR A 77 12.08 85.63 -23.18
C THR A 77 11.12 84.50 -22.79
N PRO A 78 9.79 84.69 -22.78
CA PRO A 78 8.86 83.96 -21.91
C PRO A 78 7.89 82.99 -22.62
N VAL A 79 7.55 81.90 -21.90
CA VAL A 79 6.22 81.27 -21.71
C VAL A 79 5.47 80.68 -22.91
N GLU A 80 5.23 79.36 -22.87
CA GLU A 80 3.87 78.80 -22.74
C GLU A 80 3.92 77.35 -22.21
N GLU A 81 3.70 77.21 -20.91
CA GLU A 81 3.60 75.94 -20.18
C GLU A 81 2.12 75.56 -20.10
N LYS A 82 1.72 74.53 -20.86
CA LYS A 82 0.43 73.86 -20.66
C LYS A 82 0.51 73.06 -19.37
N VAL A 83 -0.17 73.54 -18.34
CA VAL A 83 -0.48 72.83 -17.10
C VAL A 83 -1.14 71.48 -17.44
N PRO A 84 -0.56 70.32 -17.07
CA PRO A 84 -1.32 69.09 -16.98
C PRO A 84 -2.09 69.15 -15.65
N ASP A 85 -3.39 68.96 -15.75
CA ASP A 85 -4.32 68.74 -14.65
C ASP A 85 -3.87 67.52 -13.82
N ASP A 86 -3.16 67.79 -12.72
CA ASP A 86 -2.59 66.79 -11.82
C ASP A 86 -3.63 66.47 -10.73
N GLU A 87 -4.76 65.87 -11.14
CA GLU A 87 -5.67 65.24 -10.20
C GLU A 87 -4.95 64.01 -9.60
N PRO A 88 -4.61 64.02 -8.29
CA PRO A 88 -3.88 62.91 -7.70
C PRO A 88 -4.75 61.66 -7.82
N LEU A 89 -4.24 60.63 -8.50
CA LEU A 89 -4.84 59.29 -8.49
C LEU A 89 -4.84 58.76 -7.05
N VAL A 90 -5.94 59.00 -6.33
CA VAL A 90 -6.14 58.51 -4.97
C VAL A 90 -6.58 57.05 -5.06
N TYR A 91 -5.65 56.15 -4.76
CA TYR A 91 -5.97 54.73 -4.59
C TYR A 91 -6.58 54.50 -3.21
N ALA A 92 -7.63 53.67 -3.14
CA ALA A 92 -8.41 53.47 -1.91
C ALA A 92 -7.59 52.75 -0.82
N ASN A 93 -6.59 51.97 -1.19
CA ASN A 93 -5.69 51.32 -0.24
C ASN A 93 -4.27 51.11 -0.80
N LYS A 94 -3.31 50.81 0.09
CA LYS A 94 -1.88 50.62 -0.24
C LYS A 94 -1.65 49.44 -1.20
N LEU A 95 -2.51 48.43 -1.19
CA LEU A 95 -2.42 47.28 -2.10
C LEU A 95 -2.83 47.68 -3.54
N GLU A 96 -3.87 48.48 -3.68
CA GLU A 96 -4.35 49.00 -4.95
C GLU A 96 -3.32 49.95 -5.58
N ALA A 97 -2.71 50.84 -4.79
CA ALA A 97 -1.60 51.69 -5.22
C ALA A 97 -0.41 50.87 -5.75
N LYS A 98 -0.07 49.78 -5.05
CA LYS A 98 0.98 48.84 -5.47
C LYS A 98 0.60 48.08 -6.74
N ASN A 99 -0.64 47.65 -6.88
CA ASN A 99 -1.14 46.97 -8.08
C ASN A 99 -1.17 47.91 -9.28
N ALA A 100 -1.55 49.17 -9.10
CA ALA A 100 -1.50 50.17 -10.16
C ALA A 100 -0.07 50.45 -10.64
N PHE A 101 0.89 50.52 -9.70
CA PHE A 101 2.31 50.61 -10.05
C PHE A 101 2.81 49.35 -10.78
N LYS A 102 2.43 48.14 -10.35
CA LYS A 102 2.77 46.91 -11.08
C LYS A 102 2.12 46.83 -12.47
N SER A 103 0.87 47.28 -12.60
CA SER A 103 0.17 47.36 -13.88
C SER A 103 0.84 48.35 -14.84
N LEU A 104 1.41 49.43 -14.32
CA LEU A 104 2.28 50.32 -15.09
C LEU A 104 3.52 49.56 -15.61
N LEU A 105 4.24 48.86 -14.74
CA LEU A 105 5.40 48.05 -15.15
C LEU A 105 5.05 47.02 -16.23
N GLU A 106 3.86 46.43 -16.16
CA GLU A 106 3.36 45.49 -17.17
C GLU A 106 2.98 46.19 -18.48
N SER A 107 2.29 47.33 -18.44
CA SER A 107 1.97 48.10 -19.65
C SER A 107 3.21 48.69 -20.35
N ALA A 108 4.26 49.00 -19.59
CA ALA A 108 5.55 49.42 -20.11
C ALA A 108 6.41 48.23 -20.61
N ASN A 109 5.86 47.01 -20.56
CA ASN A 109 6.51 45.78 -20.98
C ASN A 109 7.89 45.55 -20.34
N VAL A 110 8.00 45.96 -19.08
CA VAL A 110 8.88 45.38 -18.05
C VAL A 110 9.64 44.12 -18.48
N GLN A 111 10.96 44.00 -18.71
CA GLN A 111 11.64 42.68 -18.87
C GLN A 111 12.39 42.21 -17.61
N SER A 112 12.55 40.91 -17.36
CA SER A 112 12.89 40.36 -16.03
C SER A 112 14.36 40.60 -15.67
N ASP A 113 15.13 41.03 -16.67
CA ASP A 113 16.52 41.47 -16.68
C ASP A 113 16.69 43.00 -16.61
N TRP A 114 15.60 43.79 -16.61
CA TRP A 114 15.69 45.25 -16.57
C TRP A 114 16.20 45.78 -15.24
N THR A 115 16.98 46.85 -15.32
CA THR A 115 17.44 47.59 -14.14
C THR A 115 16.40 48.62 -13.67
N TRP A 116 16.50 49.04 -12.42
CA TRP A 116 15.64 50.10 -11.86
C TRP A 116 15.77 51.40 -12.65
N GLU A 117 16.98 51.78 -13.06
CA GLU A 117 17.25 53.03 -13.78
C GLU A 117 16.67 53.03 -15.19
N GLN A 118 16.81 51.90 -15.90
CA GLN A 118 16.19 51.71 -17.22
C GLN A 118 14.68 51.78 -17.12
N THR A 119 14.10 51.03 -16.17
CA THR A 119 12.65 51.01 -15.95
C THR A 119 12.12 52.39 -15.59
N MET A 120 12.81 53.10 -14.70
CA MET A 120 12.40 54.43 -14.25
C MET A 120 12.29 55.41 -15.42
N ARG A 121 13.25 55.41 -16.35
CA ARG A 121 13.21 56.28 -17.54
C ARG A 121 11.96 56.04 -18.40
N GLU A 122 11.53 54.79 -18.51
CA GLU A 122 10.35 54.43 -19.31
C GLU A 122 9.03 54.80 -18.62
N ILE A 123 8.97 54.73 -17.29
CA ILE A 123 7.70 54.87 -16.56
C ILE A 123 7.48 56.24 -15.91
N ILE A 124 8.49 57.11 -15.86
CA ILE A 124 8.46 58.37 -15.09
C ILE A 124 7.36 59.35 -15.53
N ASN A 125 6.97 59.31 -16.80
CA ASN A 125 5.94 60.19 -17.37
C ASN A 125 4.51 59.63 -17.22
N ASP A 126 4.34 58.39 -16.72
CA ASP A 126 3.01 57.80 -16.53
C ASP A 126 2.41 58.28 -15.20
N LYS A 127 1.15 58.71 -15.24
CA LYS A 127 0.39 59.15 -14.06
C LYS A 127 0.39 58.14 -12.90
N ARG A 128 0.48 56.83 -13.19
CA ARG A 128 0.53 55.75 -12.20
C ARG A 128 1.90 55.62 -11.53
N TYR A 129 2.95 56.29 -12.03
CA TYR A 129 4.25 56.34 -11.37
C TYR A 129 4.16 57.00 -9.98
N GLY A 130 3.27 58.00 -9.86
CA GLY A 130 2.93 58.67 -8.61
C GLY A 130 2.12 57.82 -7.62
N ALA A 131 1.64 56.62 -8.00
CA ALA A 131 0.81 55.77 -7.15
C ALA A 131 1.47 55.39 -5.83
N LEU A 132 2.79 55.18 -5.86
CA LEU A 132 3.61 54.96 -4.67
C LEU A 132 4.38 56.24 -4.34
N LYS A 133 4.33 56.67 -3.09
CA LYS A 133 4.81 58.01 -2.68
C LYS A 133 6.33 58.07 -2.52
N THR A 134 6.93 56.99 -2.02
CA THR A 134 8.37 56.96 -1.73
C THR A 134 9.14 56.15 -2.77
N LEU A 135 10.40 56.55 -3.01
CA LEU A 135 11.31 55.79 -3.89
C LEU A 135 11.54 54.35 -3.37
N GLY A 136 11.57 54.17 -2.04
CA GLY A 136 11.71 52.87 -1.41
C GLY A 136 10.54 51.92 -1.72
N GLU A 137 9.29 52.41 -1.61
CA GLU A 137 8.10 51.63 -1.96
C GLU A 137 8.07 51.27 -3.44
N ARG A 138 8.49 52.20 -4.33
CA ARG A 138 8.57 51.94 -5.78
C ARG A 138 9.63 50.89 -6.10
N LYS A 139 10.83 50.97 -5.52
CA LYS A 139 11.89 49.97 -5.68
C LYS A 139 11.47 48.60 -5.15
N GLN A 140 10.78 48.56 -4.01
CA GLN A 140 10.25 47.31 -3.44
C GLN A 140 9.21 46.67 -4.36
N ALA A 141 8.23 47.44 -4.84
CA ALA A 141 7.20 46.95 -5.76
C ALA A 141 7.79 46.47 -7.09
N PHE A 142 8.82 47.16 -7.59
CA PHE A 142 9.58 46.77 -8.77
C PHE A 142 10.32 45.44 -8.60
N ASN A 143 11.09 45.27 -7.53
CA ASN A 143 11.80 44.01 -7.26
C ASN A 143 10.84 42.82 -7.11
N GLU A 144 9.69 43.04 -6.46
CA GLU A 144 8.64 42.03 -6.35
C GLU A 144 8.02 41.69 -7.72
N TYR A 145 7.80 42.69 -8.57
CA TYR A 145 7.31 42.48 -9.94
C TYR A 145 8.33 41.69 -10.78
N LEU A 146 9.63 42.03 -10.72
CA LEU A 146 10.69 41.26 -11.40
C LEU A 146 10.72 39.81 -10.91
N GLY A 147 10.64 39.59 -9.60
CA GLY A 147 10.60 38.26 -9.01
C GLY A 147 9.38 37.44 -9.46
N GLN A 148 8.20 38.06 -9.48
CA GLN A 148 6.96 37.45 -9.98
C GLN A 148 7.08 37.08 -11.46
N ARG A 149 7.62 37.98 -12.28
CA ARG A 149 7.71 37.75 -13.72
C ARG A 149 8.76 36.71 -14.10
N LYS A 150 9.91 36.70 -13.44
CA LYS A 150 10.90 35.62 -13.56
C LYS A 150 10.31 34.26 -13.20
N LYS A 151 9.45 34.21 -12.16
CA LYS A 151 8.73 33.00 -11.78
C LYS A 151 7.72 32.56 -12.84
N LEU A 152 6.91 33.49 -13.37
CA LEU A 152 5.96 33.22 -14.45
C LEU A 152 6.66 32.72 -15.72
N GLU A 153 7.72 33.39 -16.18
CA GLU A 153 8.52 32.96 -17.33
C GLU A 153 9.14 31.56 -17.12
N ALA A 154 9.57 31.25 -15.89
CA ALA A 154 10.05 29.92 -15.52
C ALA A 154 8.96 28.85 -15.58
N GLU A 155 7.78 29.17 -15.09
CA GLU A 155 6.62 28.28 -15.13
C GLU A 155 6.13 28.06 -16.56
N GLU A 156 5.99 29.12 -17.37
CA GLU A 156 5.62 29.02 -18.78
C GLU A 156 6.62 28.20 -19.58
N ARG A 157 7.92 28.37 -19.35
CA ARG A 157 8.96 27.55 -19.98
C ARG A 157 8.83 26.09 -19.57
N ARG A 158 8.60 25.80 -18.29
CA ARG A 158 8.37 24.44 -17.79
C ARG A 158 7.13 23.82 -18.44
N MET A 159 6.03 24.57 -18.52
CA MET A 159 4.79 24.10 -19.13
C MET A 159 4.93 23.87 -20.64
N ARG A 160 5.63 24.75 -21.35
CA ARG A 160 5.95 24.58 -22.77
C ARG A 160 6.79 23.33 -23.01
N GLN A 161 7.82 23.10 -22.20
CA GLN A 161 8.65 21.89 -22.27
C GLN A 161 7.83 20.62 -21.96
N LYS A 162 7.00 20.64 -20.92
CA LYS A 162 6.12 19.53 -20.57
C LYS A 162 5.19 19.19 -21.73
N LYS A 163 4.52 20.20 -22.32
CA LYS A 163 3.63 20.04 -23.47
C LYS A 163 4.38 19.49 -24.69
N ALA A 164 5.58 19.98 -24.97
CA ALA A 164 6.40 19.47 -26.07
C ALA A 164 6.74 17.98 -25.92
N ARG A 165 7.05 17.54 -24.69
CA ARG A 165 7.30 16.12 -24.39
C ARG A 165 6.04 15.26 -24.55
N GLU A 166 4.90 15.74 -24.05
CA GLU A 166 3.61 15.03 -24.17
C GLU A 166 3.19 14.88 -25.64
N GLU A 167 3.30 15.94 -26.43
CA GLU A 167 2.99 15.89 -27.87
C GLU A 167 4.00 15.01 -28.64
N PHE A 168 5.27 14.98 -28.22
CA PHE A 168 6.27 14.06 -28.78
C PHE A 168 5.87 12.61 -28.51
N THR A 169 5.51 12.25 -27.28
CA THR A 169 5.05 10.89 -26.95
C THR A 169 3.78 10.54 -27.73
N LYS A 170 2.81 11.46 -27.82
CA LYS A 170 1.57 11.26 -28.57
C LYS A 170 1.83 11.01 -30.07
N MET A 171 2.78 11.72 -30.66
CA MET A 171 3.22 11.48 -32.04
C MET A 171 3.74 10.05 -32.23
N LEU A 172 4.53 9.53 -31.28
CA LEU A 172 5.01 8.15 -31.33
C LEU A 172 3.84 7.15 -31.22
N GLU A 173 2.87 7.42 -30.33
CA GLU A 173 1.66 6.60 -30.15
C GLU A 173 0.74 6.53 -31.37
N GLU A 174 0.62 7.63 -32.11
CA GLU A 174 -0.24 7.71 -33.30
C GLU A 174 0.41 7.05 -34.53
N SER A 175 1.71 6.77 -34.49
CA SER A 175 2.44 6.21 -35.62
C SER A 175 2.19 4.70 -35.77
N LYS A 176 1.61 4.31 -36.90
CA LYS A 176 1.39 2.90 -37.26
C LYS A 176 2.63 2.21 -37.80
N GLU A 177 3.63 2.97 -38.24
CA GLU A 177 4.89 2.44 -38.79
C GLU A 177 5.91 2.13 -37.70
N LEU A 178 5.74 2.73 -36.52
CA LEU A 178 6.59 2.50 -35.35
C LEU A 178 6.34 1.10 -34.80
N THR A 179 7.42 0.37 -34.54
CA THR A 179 7.40 -0.97 -33.94
C THR A 179 8.33 -1.00 -32.74
N SER A 180 8.08 -1.90 -31.79
CA SER A 180 8.91 -2.08 -30.58
C SER A 180 10.38 -2.37 -30.86
N SER A 181 10.72 -2.97 -32.01
CA SER A 181 12.12 -3.25 -32.39
C SER A 181 12.79 -2.12 -33.20
N MET A 182 12.09 -0.99 -33.43
CA MET A 182 12.60 0.09 -34.27
C MET A 182 13.81 0.78 -33.62
N ARG A 183 14.88 0.99 -34.40
CA ARG A 183 16.06 1.73 -33.95
C ARG A 183 15.83 3.24 -34.02
N TRP A 184 16.45 3.97 -33.09
CA TRP A 184 16.39 5.43 -33.00
C TRP A 184 16.70 6.13 -34.34
N SER A 185 17.74 5.69 -35.06
CA SER A 185 18.11 6.29 -36.35
C SER A 185 17.00 6.22 -37.40
N LYS A 186 16.22 5.13 -37.43
CA LYS A 186 15.09 4.97 -38.34
C LYS A 186 13.91 5.83 -37.91
N ALA A 187 13.63 5.90 -36.61
CA ALA A 187 12.60 6.77 -36.05
C ALA A 187 12.90 8.25 -36.31
N GLN A 188 14.16 8.65 -36.19
CA GLN A 188 14.58 10.01 -36.50
C GLN A 188 14.25 10.39 -37.96
N SER A 189 14.60 9.55 -38.93
CA SER A 189 14.25 9.79 -40.34
C SER A 189 12.74 9.78 -40.59
N LEU A 190 11.97 9.02 -39.80
CA LEU A 190 10.51 8.97 -39.93
C LEU A 190 9.84 10.26 -39.45
N PHE A 191 10.33 10.85 -38.35
CA PHE A 191 9.69 11.99 -37.69
C PHE A 191 10.41 13.33 -37.87
N GLU A 192 11.53 13.39 -38.61
CA GLU A 192 12.35 14.61 -38.75
C GLU A 192 11.56 15.86 -39.21
N ASN A 193 10.49 15.66 -39.98
CA ASN A 193 9.66 16.72 -40.51
C ASN A 193 8.43 17.06 -39.64
N ASP A 194 8.14 16.28 -38.59
CA ASP A 194 7.02 16.54 -37.68
C ASP A 194 7.38 17.69 -36.71
N GLU A 195 6.47 18.65 -36.57
CA GLU A 195 6.67 19.81 -35.71
C GLU A 195 6.76 19.41 -34.22
N ARG A 196 6.06 18.35 -33.80
CA ARG A 196 6.13 17.80 -32.43
C ARG A 196 7.49 17.17 -32.15
N PHE A 197 8.13 16.58 -33.16
CA PHE A 197 9.51 16.08 -33.06
C PHE A 197 10.50 17.24 -32.87
N LYS A 198 10.34 18.32 -33.65
CA LYS A 198 11.20 19.51 -33.56
C LYS A 198 10.99 20.31 -32.27
N ALA A 199 9.78 20.32 -31.71
CA ALA A 199 9.42 21.06 -30.50
C ALA A 199 10.22 20.67 -29.25
N VAL A 200 10.74 19.44 -29.20
CA VAL A 200 11.74 19.04 -28.19
C VAL A 200 13.11 19.44 -28.72
N GLU A 201 13.75 20.46 -28.17
CA GLU A 201 14.96 21.06 -28.77
C GLU A 201 16.20 20.14 -28.69
N ARG A 202 16.37 19.43 -27.59
CA ARG A 202 17.58 18.64 -27.31
C ARG A 202 17.47 17.25 -27.93
N ALA A 203 18.47 16.88 -28.75
CA ALA A 203 18.51 15.57 -29.40
C ALA A 203 18.53 14.41 -28.41
N ARG A 204 19.27 14.54 -27.29
CA ARG A 204 19.28 13.55 -26.20
C ARG A 204 17.89 13.35 -25.59
N ASP A 205 17.19 14.44 -25.30
CA ASP A 205 15.84 14.36 -24.74
C ASP A 205 14.86 13.65 -25.71
N ARG A 206 15.03 13.81 -27.03
CA ARG A 206 14.22 13.08 -28.02
C ARG A 206 14.53 11.58 -28.02
N GLU A 207 15.81 11.23 -27.97
CA GLU A 207 16.29 9.84 -27.91
C GLU A 207 15.78 9.16 -26.63
N ASP A 208 15.92 9.81 -25.47
CA ASP A 208 15.43 9.29 -24.18
C ASP A 208 13.91 9.09 -24.19
N LEU A 209 13.13 10.04 -24.74
CA LEU A 209 11.68 9.90 -24.85
C LEU A 209 11.29 8.74 -25.75
N PHE A 210 12.02 8.56 -26.85
CA PHE A 210 11.81 7.44 -27.77
C PHE A 210 12.14 6.10 -27.11
N GLU A 211 13.29 5.96 -26.45
CA GLU A 211 13.69 4.73 -25.77
C GLU A 211 12.70 4.33 -24.68
N ASN A 212 12.27 5.30 -23.86
CA ASN A 212 11.22 5.07 -22.86
C ASN A 212 9.92 4.60 -23.50
N TYR A 213 9.50 5.23 -24.60
CA TYR A 213 8.30 4.84 -25.32
C TYR A 213 8.40 3.42 -25.90
N ILE A 214 9.55 3.04 -26.45
CA ILE A 214 9.78 1.69 -26.98
C ILE A 214 9.68 0.63 -25.88
N VAL A 215 10.30 0.87 -24.71
CA VAL A 215 10.19 -0.02 -23.56
C VAL A 215 8.73 -0.16 -23.10
N ASP A 216 7.99 0.95 -23.06
CA ASP A 216 6.57 0.95 -22.72
C ASP A 216 5.72 0.22 -23.76
N LEU A 217 6.06 0.34 -25.05
CA LEU A 217 5.39 -0.35 -26.15
C LEU A 217 5.62 -1.87 -26.05
N GLU A 218 6.86 -2.31 -25.86
CA GLU A 218 7.20 -3.72 -25.60
C GLU A 218 6.48 -4.28 -24.37
N ARG A 219 6.39 -3.47 -23.31
CA ARG A 219 5.65 -3.84 -22.11
C ARG A 219 4.17 -4.04 -22.42
N LYS A 220 3.52 -3.08 -23.10
CA LYS A 220 2.11 -3.16 -23.50
C LYS A 220 1.84 -4.37 -24.40
N GLU A 221 2.72 -4.65 -25.37
CA GLU A 221 2.61 -5.82 -26.25
C GLU A 221 2.70 -7.13 -25.47
N ARG A 222 3.64 -7.24 -24.53
CA ARG A 222 3.81 -8.41 -23.66
C ARG A 222 2.60 -8.60 -22.73
N GLU A 223 2.10 -7.53 -22.15
CA GLU A 223 0.90 -7.55 -21.29
C GLU A 223 -0.33 -7.99 -22.09
N TYR A 224 -0.52 -7.45 -23.30
CA TYR A 224 -1.62 -7.85 -24.19
C TYR A 224 -1.53 -9.34 -24.57
N ALA A 225 -0.36 -9.82 -24.98
CA ALA A 225 -0.15 -11.24 -25.29
C ALA A 225 -0.39 -12.15 -24.07
N ALA A 226 0.01 -11.71 -22.87
CA ALA A 226 -0.23 -12.44 -21.64
C ALA A 226 -1.72 -12.49 -21.26
N GLU A 227 -2.45 -11.38 -21.44
CA GLU A 227 -3.90 -11.33 -21.21
C GLU A 227 -4.65 -12.22 -22.19
N GLU A 228 -4.27 -12.19 -23.46
CA GLU A 228 -4.84 -13.04 -24.50
C GLU A 228 -4.61 -14.52 -24.18
N LYS A 229 -3.38 -14.89 -23.78
CA LYS A 229 -3.08 -16.25 -23.31
C LYS A 229 -3.92 -16.63 -22.09
N ARG A 230 -4.05 -15.73 -21.10
CA ARG A 230 -4.86 -15.95 -19.90
C ARG A 230 -6.33 -16.17 -20.25
N ARG A 231 -6.89 -15.38 -21.17
CA ARG A 231 -8.26 -15.54 -21.66
C ARG A 231 -8.45 -16.90 -22.31
N ASN A 232 -7.55 -17.29 -23.22
CA ASN A 232 -7.62 -18.58 -23.90
C ASN A 232 -7.53 -19.76 -22.91
N ILE A 233 -6.66 -19.65 -21.90
CA ILE A 233 -6.57 -20.63 -20.80
C ILE A 233 -7.90 -20.73 -20.03
N ALA A 234 -8.49 -19.59 -19.64
CA ALA A 234 -9.73 -19.56 -18.88
C ALA A 234 -10.91 -20.11 -19.69
N GLU A 235 -11.00 -19.80 -20.98
CA GLU A 235 -12.03 -20.33 -21.88
C GLU A 235 -11.92 -21.84 -22.07
N TYR A 236 -10.70 -22.35 -22.20
CA TYR A 236 -10.45 -23.79 -22.29
C TYR A 236 -10.74 -24.51 -20.98
N ARG A 237 -10.34 -23.93 -19.84
CA ARG A 237 -10.66 -24.47 -18.52
C ARG A 237 -12.17 -24.55 -18.30
N LYS A 238 -12.91 -23.50 -18.63
CA LYS A 238 -14.37 -23.49 -18.55
C LYS A 238 -15.00 -24.56 -19.45
N PHE A 239 -14.39 -24.84 -20.61
CA PHE A 239 -14.80 -25.95 -21.46
C PHE A 239 -14.57 -27.31 -20.78
N LEU A 240 -13.42 -27.53 -20.14
CA LEU A 240 -13.17 -28.75 -19.35
C LEU A 240 -14.20 -28.91 -18.22
N GLU A 241 -14.55 -27.82 -17.53
CA GLU A 241 -15.59 -27.81 -16.49
C GLU A 241 -16.98 -28.22 -17.01
N SER A 242 -17.30 -27.89 -18.27
CA SER A 242 -18.55 -28.30 -18.90
C SER A 242 -18.57 -29.77 -19.36
N CYS A 243 -17.43 -30.45 -19.33
CA CYS A 243 -17.31 -31.84 -19.78
C CYS A 243 -17.62 -32.83 -18.65
N ASP A 244 -18.85 -33.36 -18.61
CA ASP A 244 -19.30 -34.30 -17.58
C ASP A 244 -18.50 -35.61 -17.49
N PHE A 245 -17.80 -35.99 -18.57
CA PHE A 245 -16.99 -37.20 -18.63
C PHE A 245 -15.60 -37.04 -17.99
N ILE A 246 -15.21 -35.82 -17.62
CA ILE A 246 -13.95 -35.57 -16.89
C ILE A 246 -14.22 -35.68 -15.39
N LYS A 247 -13.39 -36.46 -14.71
CA LYS A 247 -13.43 -36.74 -13.26
C LYS A 247 -12.01 -36.63 -12.70
N ALA A 248 -11.89 -36.61 -11.38
CA ALA A 248 -10.60 -36.52 -10.69
C ALA A 248 -9.60 -37.63 -11.09
N ASN A 249 -10.05 -38.79 -11.55
CA ASN A 249 -9.20 -39.89 -12.00
C ASN A 249 -9.05 -39.98 -13.54
N SER A 250 -9.55 -38.99 -14.28
CA SER A 250 -9.49 -38.97 -15.75
C SER A 250 -8.05 -38.81 -16.23
N GLN A 251 -7.68 -39.61 -17.23
CA GLN A 251 -6.34 -39.58 -17.82
C GLN A 251 -6.37 -38.84 -19.16
N TRP A 252 -5.43 -37.91 -19.36
CA TRP A 252 -5.32 -37.10 -20.59
C TRP A 252 -5.42 -37.94 -21.87
N ARG A 253 -4.64 -39.04 -21.95
CA ARG A 253 -4.61 -39.94 -23.12
C ARG A 253 -5.96 -40.53 -23.53
N LYS A 254 -6.94 -40.60 -22.61
CA LYS A 254 -8.27 -41.17 -22.86
C LYS A 254 -9.30 -40.12 -23.28
N VAL A 255 -9.02 -38.85 -22.98
CA VAL A 255 -9.96 -37.74 -23.19
C VAL A 255 -9.50 -36.79 -24.28
N GLN A 256 -8.19 -36.76 -24.59
CA GLN A 256 -7.58 -35.86 -25.56
C GLN A 256 -8.32 -35.85 -26.90
N ASP A 257 -8.56 -37.02 -27.50
CA ASP A 257 -9.22 -37.12 -28.82
C ASP A 257 -10.63 -36.49 -28.82
N ARG A 258 -11.35 -36.55 -27.69
CA ARG A 258 -12.69 -35.95 -27.55
C ARG A 258 -12.64 -34.44 -27.32
N LEU A 259 -11.51 -33.92 -26.88
CA LEU A 259 -11.29 -32.50 -26.62
C LEU A 259 -10.68 -31.79 -27.84
N GLU A 260 -9.95 -32.51 -28.70
CA GLU A 260 -9.25 -31.94 -29.85
C GLU A 260 -10.17 -31.37 -30.94
N ASP A 261 -11.42 -31.81 -31.00
CA ASP A 261 -12.42 -31.32 -31.97
C ASP A 261 -12.94 -29.89 -31.67
N ASP A 262 -12.67 -29.34 -30.47
CA ASP A 262 -13.14 -28.01 -30.07
C ASP A 262 -12.25 -26.88 -30.62
N GLU A 263 -12.85 -25.83 -31.19
CA GLU A 263 -12.13 -24.68 -31.76
C GLU A 263 -11.19 -23.97 -30.76
N ARG A 264 -11.51 -24.02 -29.45
CA ARG A 264 -10.68 -23.41 -28.39
C ARG A 264 -9.34 -24.12 -28.23
N CYS A 265 -9.26 -25.40 -28.61
CA CYS A 265 -7.99 -26.12 -28.66
C CYS A 265 -7.03 -25.43 -29.63
N SER A 266 -7.47 -25.03 -30.82
CA SER A 266 -6.62 -24.41 -31.84
C SER A 266 -5.94 -23.11 -31.40
N ARG A 267 -6.48 -22.41 -30.38
CA ARG A 267 -5.91 -21.18 -29.80
C ARG A 267 -4.80 -21.44 -28.77
N LEU A 268 -4.60 -22.70 -28.38
CA LEU A 268 -3.64 -23.12 -27.37
C LEU A 268 -2.64 -24.12 -27.95
N GLU A 269 -1.40 -24.04 -27.46
CA GLU A 269 -0.38 -25.05 -27.75
C GLU A 269 -0.74 -26.40 -27.09
N LYS A 270 -0.27 -27.51 -27.67
CA LYS A 270 -0.52 -28.85 -27.10
C LYS A 270 -0.03 -28.99 -25.66
N ILE A 271 1.10 -28.34 -25.33
CA ILE A 271 1.65 -28.34 -23.98
C ILE A 271 0.75 -27.57 -23.01
N ASP A 272 0.25 -26.39 -23.42
CA ASP A 272 -0.65 -25.58 -22.60
C ASP A 272 -1.96 -26.34 -22.33
N ARG A 273 -2.55 -27.01 -23.34
CA ARG A 273 -3.77 -27.83 -23.16
C ARG A 273 -3.56 -28.92 -22.09
N LEU A 274 -2.42 -29.60 -22.14
CA LEU A 274 -2.08 -30.65 -21.18
C LEU A 274 -1.91 -30.08 -19.76
N LEU A 275 -1.22 -28.95 -19.62
CA LEU A 275 -1.03 -28.30 -18.31
C LEU A 275 -2.36 -27.85 -17.71
N ILE A 276 -3.21 -27.21 -18.51
CA ILE A 276 -4.54 -26.76 -18.06
C ILE A 276 -5.40 -27.96 -17.62
N PHE A 277 -5.31 -29.07 -18.35
CA PHE A 277 -6.00 -30.30 -17.97
C PHE A 277 -5.46 -30.86 -16.64
N GLN A 278 -4.13 -30.92 -16.46
CA GLN A 278 -3.53 -31.39 -15.20
C GLN A 278 -3.94 -30.52 -14.02
N ASP A 279 -3.91 -29.20 -14.18
CA ASP A 279 -4.36 -28.25 -13.16
C ASP A 279 -5.84 -28.45 -12.83
N TYR A 280 -6.69 -28.65 -13.85
CA TYR A 280 -8.11 -28.93 -13.65
C TYR A 280 -8.35 -30.24 -12.89
N ILE A 281 -7.63 -31.31 -13.24
CA ILE A 281 -7.73 -32.60 -12.53
C ILE A 281 -7.28 -32.47 -11.07
N HIS A 282 -6.16 -31.77 -10.82
CA HIS A 282 -5.68 -31.53 -9.47
C HIS A 282 -6.70 -30.75 -8.63
N ASP A 283 -7.38 -29.76 -9.21
CA ASP A 283 -8.45 -29.03 -8.51
C ASP A 283 -9.65 -29.93 -8.21
N LEU A 284 -10.03 -30.84 -9.12
CA LEU A 284 -11.08 -31.84 -8.86
C LEU A 284 -10.68 -32.81 -7.73
N GLU A 285 -9.44 -33.28 -7.72
CA GLU A 285 -8.90 -34.17 -6.66
C GLU A 285 -8.95 -33.48 -5.30
N LYS A 286 -8.51 -32.22 -5.24
CA LYS A 286 -8.53 -31.40 -4.03
C LYS A 286 -9.97 -31.17 -3.53
N GLU A 287 -10.90 -30.84 -4.42
CA GLU A 287 -12.30 -30.65 -4.05
C GLU A 287 -12.93 -31.95 -3.50
N GLU A 288 -12.59 -33.11 -4.07
CA GLU A 288 -13.04 -34.41 -3.57
C GLU A 288 -12.46 -34.72 -2.18
N GLU A 289 -11.17 -34.43 -1.96
CA GLU A 289 -10.53 -34.59 -0.66
C GLU A 289 -11.15 -33.67 0.41
N GLU A 290 -11.39 -32.41 0.08
CA GLU A 290 -12.05 -31.44 0.97
C GLU A 290 -13.47 -31.89 1.32
N LYS A 291 -14.24 -32.41 0.34
CA LYS A 291 -15.58 -32.99 0.59
C LYS A 291 -15.51 -34.19 1.53
N LYS A 292 -14.58 -35.12 1.31
CA LYS A 292 -14.38 -36.29 2.20
C LYS A 292 -13.99 -35.86 3.60
N LYS A 293 -13.10 -34.87 3.73
CA LYS A 293 -12.67 -34.32 5.01
C LYS A 293 -13.83 -33.66 5.75
N MET A 294 -14.65 -32.87 5.05
CA MET A 294 -15.84 -32.23 5.61
C MET A 294 -16.86 -33.26 6.09
N GLN A 295 -17.17 -34.29 5.29
CA GLN A 295 -18.08 -35.37 5.69
C GLN A 295 -17.58 -36.12 6.93
N LYS A 296 -16.29 -36.47 6.97
CA LYS A 296 -15.67 -37.12 8.12
C LYS A 296 -15.73 -36.24 9.38
N GLU A 297 -15.52 -34.95 9.23
CA GLU A 297 -15.57 -34.01 10.35
C GLU A 297 -17.01 -33.77 10.85
N GLN A 298 -17.99 -33.69 9.94
CA GLN A 298 -19.41 -33.64 10.27
C GLN A 298 -19.83 -34.90 11.06
N LEU A 299 -19.44 -36.09 10.59
CA LEU A 299 -19.69 -37.34 11.32
C LEU A 299 -19.07 -37.29 12.73
N ARG A 300 -17.79 -36.90 12.85
CA ARG A 300 -17.12 -36.75 14.17
C ARG A 300 -17.79 -35.74 15.08
N ARG A 301 -18.38 -34.67 14.55
CA ARG A 301 -19.15 -33.69 15.33
C ARG A 301 -20.48 -34.28 15.79
N ALA A 302 -21.19 -34.97 14.92
CA ALA A 302 -22.44 -35.64 15.24
C ALA A 302 -22.22 -36.71 16.33
N GLU A 303 -21.22 -37.57 16.17
CA GLU A 303 -20.90 -38.62 17.17
C GLU A 303 -20.54 -38.01 18.53
N ARG A 304 -19.79 -36.89 18.57
CA ARG A 304 -19.51 -36.15 19.81
C ARG A 304 -20.79 -35.62 20.46
N LYS A 305 -21.65 -34.97 19.66
CA LYS A 305 -22.93 -34.45 20.14
C LYS A 305 -23.82 -35.56 20.71
N ASN A 306 -23.82 -36.73 20.09
CA ASN A 306 -24.53 -37.91 20.62
C ASN A 306 -23.99 -38.29 22.00
N ARG A 307 -22.66 -38.38 22.15
CA ARG A 307 -22.03 -38.71 23.45
C ARG A 307 -22.36 -37.68 24.52
N ASP A 308 -22.27 -36.39 24.20
CA ASP A 308 -22.56 -35.32 25.16
C ASP A 308 -24.04 -35.32 25.56
N ALA A 309 -24.95 -35.63 24.64
CA ALA A 309 -26.38 -35.76 24.94
C ALA A 309 -26.68 -36.93 25.88
N PHE A 310 -25.98 -38.06 25.72
CA PHE A 310 -26.13 -39.20 26.64
C PHE A 310 -25.47 -38.94 28.00
N ARG A 311 -24.33 -38.25 28.06
CA ARG A 311 -23.75 -37.78 29.32
C ARG A 311 -24.72 -36.87 30.08
N LYS A 312 -25.33 -35.91 29.39
CA LYS A 312 -26.35 -35.03 29.98
C LYS A 312 -27.55 -35.82 30.54
N LEU A 313 -28.03 -36.82 29.80
CA LEU A 313 -29.09 -37.71 30.30
C LEU A 313 -28.67 -38.45 31.58
N MET A 314 -27.42 -38.92 31.64
CA MET A 314 -26.88 -39.56 32.85
C MET A 314 -26.78 -38.58 34.01
N GLU A 315 -26.35 -37.33 33.79
CA GLU A 315 -26.31 -36.27 34.81
C GLU A 315 -27.71 -35.99 35.38
N GLU A 316 -28.74 -35.94 34.52
CA GLU A 316 -30.14 -35.79 34.95
C GLU A 316 -30.58 -36.98 35.83
N HIS A 317 -30.23 -38.21 35.44
CA HIS A 317 -30.48 -39.42 36.24
C HIS A 317 -29.66 -39.48 37.54
N VAL A 318 -28.51 -38.81 37.62
CA VAL A 318 -27.77 -38.65 38.88
C VAL A 318 -28.51 -37.69 39.79
N ALA A 319 -28.95 -36.55 39.26
CA ALA A 319 -29.63 -35.51 40.01
C ALA A 319 -30.97 -35.98 40.61
N ASP A 320 -31.71 -36.84 39.90
CA ASP A 320 -32.97 -37.41 40.37
C ASP A 320 -32.82 -38.67 41.24
N GLY A 321 -31.60 -39.19 41.40
CA GLY A 321 -31.27 -40.38 42.19
C GLY A 321 -31.51 -41.72 41.49
N THR A 322 -31.86 -41.73 40.21
CA THR A 322 -32.01 -42.95 39.40
C THR A 322 -30.67 -43.65 39.16
N LEU A 323 -29.59 -42.87 39.04
CA LEU A 323 -28.20 -43.30 38.89
C LEU A 323 -27.41 -42.96 40.16
N THR A 324 -26.85 -43.97 40.83
CA THR A 324 -26.09 -43.84 42.08
C THR A 324 -24.79 -44.63 42.00
N ALA A 325 -23.85 -44.42 42.92
CA ALA A 325 -22.59 -45.18 42.99
C ALA A 325 -22.76 -46.71 43.12
N LYS A 326 -23.95 -47.20 43.50
CA LYS A 326 -24.26 -48.63 43.61
C LYS A 326 -25.01 -49.19 42.39
N THR A 327 -25.35 -48.35 41.43
CA THR A 327 -26.09 -48.76 40.23
C THR A 327 -25.17 -49.54 39.31
N TYR A 328 -25.59 -50.72 38.84
CA TYR A 328 -24.84 -51.52 37.89
C TYR A 328 -25.25 -51.20 36.44
N TRP A 329 -24.28 -51.30 35.51
CA TRP A 329 -24.50 -51.03 34.09
C TRP A 329 -25.68 -51.82 33.51
N ARG A 330 -25.80 -53.11 33.83
CA ARG A 330 -26.88 -53.98 33.33
C ARG A 330 -28.26 -53.40 33.66
N ASP A 331 -28.45 -52.96 34.90
CA ASP A 331 -29.73 -52.47 35.40
C ASP A 331 -30.04 -51.07 34.86
N TYR A 332 -29.01 -50.23 34.73
CA TYR A 332 -29.14 -48.91 34.11
C TYR A 332 -29.45 -49.01 32.62
N CYS A 333 -28.72 -49.86 31.89
CA CYS A 333 -28.90 -50.10 30.46
C CYS A 333 -30.33 -50.54 30.13
N LEU A 334 -30.94 -51.42 30.96
CA LEU A 334 -32.34 -51.82 30.77
C LEU A 334 -33.33 -50.65 30.80
N LYS A 335 -33.03 -49.57 31.53
CA LYS A 335 -33.87 -48.36 31.61
C LYS A 335 -33.64 -47.41 30.45
N VAL A 336 -32.41 -47.33 29.93
CA VAL A 336 -32.04 -46.32 28.92
C VAL A 336 -31.95 -46.86 27.50
N LYS A 337 -31.94 -48.18 27.29
CA LYS A 337 -31.68 -48.80 25.98
C LYS A 337 -32.65 -48.39 24.86
N GLU A 338 -33.88 -48.00 25.20
CA GLU A 338 -34.90 -47.56 24.23
C GLU A 338 -34.89 -46.03 24.04
N LEU A 339 -34.10 -45.29 24.81
CA LEU A 339 -34.07 -43.83 24.74
C LEU A 339 -33.29 -43.35 23.50
N PRO A 340 -33.75 -42.28 22.83
CA PRO A 340 -33.10 -41.75 21.63
C PRO A 340 -31.61 -41.43 21.83
N GLN A 341 -31.23 -40.93 23.00
CA GLN A 341 -29.86 -40.57 23.34
C GLN A 341 -28.94 -41.79 23.43
N TYR A 342 -29.44 -42.90 24.00
CA TYR A 342 -28.69 -44.15 24.04
C TYR A 342 -28.50 -44.73 22.65
N LEU A 343 -29.58 -44.81 21.86
CA LEU A 343 -29.54 -45.33 20.48
C LEU A 343 -28.63 -44.49 19.58
N ALA A 344 -28.60 -43.17 19.76
CA ALA A 344 -27.72 -42.27 19.04
C ALA A 344 -26.23 -42.50 19.37
N VAL A 345 -25.89 -42.81 20.62
CA VAL A 345 -24.50 -43.16 20.98
C VAL A 345 -24.15 -44.58 20.57
N ALA A 346 -25.06 -45.53 20.73
CA ALA A 346 -24.86 -46.92 20.35
C ALA A 346 -24.66 -47.10 18.84
N SER A 347 -25.19 -46.18 18.02
CA SER A 347 -24.98 -46.17 16.57
C SER A 347 -23.69 -45.47 16.12
N ASN A 348 -22.94 -44.85 17.04
CA ASN A 348 -21.63 -44.27 16.71
C ASN A 348 -20.66 -45.36 16.26
N THR A 349 -19.89 -45.06 15.22
CA THR A 349 -18.87 -45.99 14.70
C THR A 349 -17.52 -45.85 15.42
N SER A 350 -17.32 -44.75 16.15
CA SER A 350 -16.07 -44.46 16.84
C SER A 350 -16.24 -43.77 18.19
N GLY A 351 -15.21 -43.88 19.05
CA GLY A 351 -15.15 -43.28 20.38
C GLY A 351 -15.81 -44.12 21.47
N SER A 352 -16.03 -43.50 22.64
CA SER A 352 -16.60 -44.16 23.82
C SER A 352 -18.00 -44.71 23.57
N THR A 353 -18.21 -45.97 23.94
CA THR A 353 -19.50 -46.66 23.89
C THR A 353 -20.42 -46.17 25.02
N PRO A 354 -21.74 -46.44 24.96
CA PRO A 354 -22.63 -46.11 26.07
C PRO A 354 -22.18 -46.66 27.42
N LYS A 355 -21.54 -47.84 27.43
CA LYS A 355 -21.01 -48.48 28.65
C LYS A 355 -19.80 -47.74 29.20
N ASP A 356 -18.85 -47.37 28.33
CA ASP A 356 -17.64 -46.63 28.74
C ASP A 356 -18.04 -45.26 29.34
N LEU A 357 -19.01 -44.57 28.72
CA LEU A 357 -19.53 -43.31 29.24
C LEU A 357 -20.19 -43.47 30.62
N PHE A 358 -20.87 -44.60 30.86
CA PHE A 358 -21.44 -44.90 32.16
C PHE A 358 -20.37 -45.22 33.21
N GLU A 359 -19.32 -45.96 32.82
CA GLU A 359 -18.19 -46.27 33.71
C GLU A 359 -17.50 -44.99 34.17
N ASP A 360 -17.25 -44.03 33.27
CA ASP A 360 -16.73 -42.70 33.62
C ASP A 360 -17.57 -42.03 34.72
N VAL A 361 -18.91 -42.03 34.55
CA VAL A 361 -19.85 -41.40 35.50
C VAL A 361 -19.91 -42.17 36.81
N ALA A 362 -19.91 -43.51 36.76
CA ALA A 362 -19.94 -44.36 37.93
C ALA A 362 -18.68 -44.21 38.78
N GLU A 363 -17.51 -44.07 38.15
CA GLU A 363 -16.23 -43.80 38.83
C GLU A 363 -16.26 -42.44 39.54
N GLU A 364 -16.77 -41.39 38.90
CA GLU A 364 -16.89 -40.08 39.54
C GLU A 364 -17.91 -40.10 40.71
N LEU A 365 -19.01 -40.83 40.58
CA LEU A 365 -19.99 -41.01 41.67
C LEU A 365 -19.41 -41.79 42.84
N ASP A 366 -18.63 -42.83 42.58
CA ASP A 366 -17.98 -43.61 43.64
C ASP A 366 -16.94 -42.75 44.37
N LYS A 367 -16.14 -41.98 43.62
CA LYS A 367 -15.20 -41.00 44.19
C LYS A 367 -15.92 -39.96 45.06
N GLN A 368 -16.98 -39.34 44.54
CA GLN A 368 -17.79 -38.36 45.29
C GLN A 368 -18.38 -38.98 46.56
N TYR A 369 -18.88 -40.21 46.49
CA TYR A 369 -19.38 -40.95 47.65
C TYR A 369 -18.31 -41.15 48.73
N HIS A 370 -17.09 -41.53 48.32
CA HIS A 370 -15.97 -41.69 49.25
C HIS A 370 -15.57 -40.35 49.90
N GLU A 371 -15.50 -39.28 49.12
CA GLU A 371 -15.22 -37.94 49.62
C GLU A 371 -16.29 -37.46 50.60
N ASP A 372 -17.57 -37.59 50.27
CA ASP A 372 -18.68 -37.21 51.16
C ASP A 372 -18.69 -38.05 52.43
N LYS A 373 -18.40 -39.35 52.33
CA LYS A 373 -18.23 -40.23 53.50
C LYS A 373 -17.09 -39.75 54.40
N THR A 374 -15.95 -39.34 53.85
CA THR A 374 -14.84 -38.79 54.63
C THR A 374 -15.23 -37.47 55.29
N ARG A 375 -15.88 -36.57 54.55
CA ARG A 375 -16.35 -35.25 55.04
C ARG A 375 -17.37 -35.38 56.16
N ILE A 376 -18.34 -36.28 56.04
CA ILE A 376 -19.32 -36.58 57.09
C ILE A 376 -18.60 -37.12 58.32
N LYS A 377 -17.65 -38.06 58.14
CA LYS A 377 -16.88 -38.63 59.26
C LYS A 377 -16.07 -37.56 60.00
N GLU A 378 -15.48 -36.61 59.28
CA GLU A 378 -14.77 -35.46 59.87
C GLU A 378 -15.73 -34.50 60.58
N ALA A 379 -16.84 -34.12 59.94
CA ALA A 379 -17.85 -33.25 60.55
C ALA A 379 -18.44 -33.86 61.84
N MET A 380 -18.70 -35.17 61.87
CA MET A 380 -19.12 -35.89 63.07
C MET A 380 -18.06 -35.89 64.17
N LYS A 381 -16.77 -35.92 63.81
CA LYS A 381 -15.66 -35.84 64.75
C LYS A 381 -15.56 -34.45 65.37
N THR A 382 -15.75 -33.39 64.59
CA THR A 382 -15.69 -31.99 65.05
C THR A 382 -16.95 -31.57 65.80
N GLY A 383 -18.15 -32.02 65.41
CA GLY A 383 -19.41 -31.75 66.11
C GLY A 383 -19.50 -32.39 67.50
N LYS A 384 -18.76 -33.47 67.75
CA LYS A 384 -18.58 -34.04 69.10
C LYS A 384 -17.72 -33.19 70.04
N VAL A 385 -17.04 -32.16 69.54
CA VAL A 385 -16.16 -31.29 70.33
C VAL A 385 -16.89 -30.03 70.84
N GLY A 386 -18.15 -29.80 70.45
CA GLY A 386 -18.93 -28.60 70.80
C GLY A 386 -19.90 -28.67 71.98
N TYR A 387 -20.03 -29.80 72.68
CA TYR A 387 -20.80 -29.91 73.94
C TYR A 387 -19.87 -30.11 75.13
N TYR A 388 -19.04 -29.10 75.39
CA TYR A 388 -18.42 -28.88 76.70
C TYR A 388 -18.37 -27.36 76.94
N ILE A 389 -19.51 -26.79 77.33
CA ILE A 389 -19.57 -25.68 78.30
C ILE A 389 -20.61 -26.08 79.33
#